data_AF-A0A8T4TBY8-F1
#
_entry.id   AF-A0A8T4TBY8-F1
#
_cell.length_a   1.000
_cell.length_b   1.000
_cell.length_c   1.000
_cell.angle_alpha   90.00
_cell.angle_beta   90.00
_cell.angle_gamma   90.00
#
_symmetry.space_group_name_H-M   'P 1'
#
loop_
_entity.id
_entity.type
_entity.pdbx_description
1 polymer ?
#
loop_
_entity_poly.entity_id
_entity_poly.type
_entity_poly.pdbx_seq_one_letter_code
_entity_poly.pdbx_strand_id
1 'polypeptide(L)'
;MKHQIYIYLSFFLVTFFALLSVENPESTGAAITETEDTYAYTLNHIINNNLGTYAVQFPTGSCADTAAQLYDTLAATPLEVTAGYSTLGKNKVASINFGMERSLGSVDIVTGELTGLSEDAFVSIETHTTIRMPPGVARLTSLNMDLYGYNLGTFRITRGSFSTPSLDCEFVTNAGNALCECRAHPPERSTVNSWTEA
;
A
#
# COMPACT_ATOMS: atom_id res chain seq x y z
N MET A 1 -25.19 -29.76 -51.24
CA MET A 1 -24.08 -29.97 -50.28
C MET A 1 -23.10 -28.80 -50.18
N LYS A 2 -22.83 -28.03 -51.25
CA LYS A 2 -21.87 -26.90 -51.18
C LYS A 2 -22.30 -25.73 -50.26
N HIS A 3 -23.61 -25.43 -50.13
CA HIS A 3 -24.08 -24.32 -49.29
C HIS A 3 -23.99 -24.54 -47.78
N GLN A 4 -24.09 -25.79 -47.29
CA GLN A 4 -23.93 -26.06 -45.85
C GLN A 4 -22.49 -25.84 -45.37
N ILE A 5 -21.50 -26.10 -46.22
CA ILE A 5 -20.08 -25.94 -45.88
C ILE A 5 -19.74 -24.46 -45.65
N TYR A 6 -20.28 -23.54 -46.45
CA TYR A 6 -20.05 -22.10 -46.26
C TYR A 6 -20.64 -21.55 -44.96
N ILE A 7 -21.79 -22.08 -44.52
CA ILE A 7 -22.44 -21.66 -43.27
C ILE A 7 -21.61 -22.11 -42.07
N TYR A 8 -21.16 -23.37 -42.03
CA TYR A 8 -20.29 -23.86 -40.95
C TYR A 8 -18.94 -23.13 -40.91
N LEU A 9 -18.35 -22.82 -42.08
CA LEU A 9 -17.10 -22.08 -42.14
C LEU A 9 -17.27 -20.64 -41.62
N SER A 10 -18.38 -19.97 -41.93
CA SER A 10 -18.67 -18.61 -41.45
C SER A 10 -18.92 -18.57 -39.94
N PHE A 11 -19.64 -19.57 -39.40
CA PHE A 11 -19.91 -19.65 -37.97
C PHE A 11 -18.63 -19.92 -37.19
N PHE A 12 -17.79 -20.84 -37.69
CA PHE A 12 -16.48 -21.15 -37.09
C PHE A 12 -15.57 -19.92 -37.09
N LEU A 13 -15.53 -19.15 -38.18
CA LEU A 13 -14.68 -17.97 -38.31
C LEU A 13 -15.14 -16.83 -37.39
N VAL A 14 -16.45 -16.64 -37.22
CA VAL A 14 -17.01 -15.66 -36.26
C VAL A 14 -16.74 -16.09 -34.82
N THR A 15 -16.92 -17.37 -34.47
CA THR A 15 -16.60 -17.87 -33.12
C THR A 15 -15.11 -17.87 -32.82
N PHE A 16 -14.26 -18.13 -33.82
CA PHE A 16 -12.82 -18.11 -33.66
C PHE A 16 -12.29 -16.68 -33.45
N PHE A 17 -12.83 -15.69 -34.17
CA PHE A 17 -12.53 -14.29 -33.91
C PHE A 17 -13.10 -13.80 -32.57
N ALA A 18 -14.29 -14.24 -32.16
CA ALA A 18 -14.85 -13.92 -30.85
C ALA A 18 -14.03 -14.52 -29.69
N LEU A 19 -13.42 -15.70 -29.88
CA LEU A 19 -12.52 -16.33 -28.91
C LEU A 19 -11.13 -15.68 -28.89
N LEU A 20 -10.65 -15.14 -30.02
CA LEU A 20 -9.40 -14.36 -30.09
C LEU A 20 -9.54 -12.93 -29.52
N SER A 21 -10.77 -12.41 -29.42
CA SER A 21 -11.07 -11.13 -28.78
C SER A 21 -11.35 -11.24 -27.28
N VAL A 22 -11.12 -12.42 -26.66
CA VAL A 22 -10.99 -12.50 -25.21
C VAL A 22 -9.67 -11.84 -24.86
N GLU A 23 -9.72 -10.52 -24.66
CA GLU A 23 -8.65 -9.74 -24.03
C GLU A 23 -8.27 -10.44 -22.74
N ASN A 24 -7.18 -11.19 -22.77
CA ASN A 24 -6.44 -11.47 -21.55
C ASN A 24 -6.05 -10.10 -21.00
N PRO A 25 -6.43 -9.74 -19.76
CA PRO A 25 -5.79 -8.61 -19.11
C PRO A 25 -4.34 -9.03 -18.89
N GLU A 26 -3.47 -8.66 -19.83
CA GLU A 26 -2.03 -8.78 -19.70
C GLU A 26 -1.59 -7.83 -18.58
N SER A 27 -1.75 -8.28 -17.33
CA SER A 27 -1.05 -7.71 -16.18
C SER A 27 0.42 -8.07 -16.34
N THR A 28 1.12 -7.36 -17.22
CA THR A 28 2.57 -7.44 -17.33
C THR A 28 3.16 -6.76 -16.11
N GLY A 29 3.67 -7.57 -15.19
CA GLY A 29 4.45 -7.11 -14.06
C GLY A 29 5.86 -6.75 -14.50
N ALA A 30 6.33 -5.56 -14.16
CA ALA A 30 7.72 -5.15 -14.33
C ALA A 30 8.36 -4.97 -12.95
N ALA A 31 9.63 -5.35 -12.82
CA ALA A 31 10.44 -4.86 -11.71
C ALA A 31 10.50 -3.34 -11.82
N ILE A 32 10.38 -2.64 -10.68
CA ILE A 32 10.67 -1.22 -10.62
C ILE A 32 12.19 -1.10 -10.71
N THR A 33 12.71 -1.09 -11.93
CA THR A 33 14.09 -0.70 -12.21
C THR A 33 14.14 0.81 -12.20
N GLU A 34 14.52 1.38 -11.06
CA GLU A 34 14.78 2.81 -10.94
C GLU A 34 15.87 3.19 -11.96
N THR A 35 15.51 4.09 -12.88
CA THR A 35 16.41 4.56 -13.94
C THR A 35 17.15 5.79 -13.42
N GLU A 36 18.48 5.72 -13.44
CA GLU A 36 19.48 6.81 -13.52
C GLU A 36 19.39 8.06 -12.61
N ASP A 37 18.57 8.11 -11.58
CA ASP A 37 18.55 9.26 -10.66
C ASP A 37 19.44 9.04 -9.43
N THR A 38 20.32 10.02 -9.17
CA THR A 38 21.38 10.00 -8.13
C THR A 38 20.93 10.54 -6.76
N TYR A 39 19.63 10.71 -6.54
CA TYR A 39 19.06 11.23 -5.29
C TYR A 39 18.22 10.19 -4.56
N ALA A 40 18.22 10.23 -3.22
CA ALA A 40 17.42 9.34 -2.39
C ALA A 40 15.94 9.72 -2.49
N TYR A 41 15.11 8.76 -2.93
CA TYR A 41 13.66 8.92 -2.95
C TYR A 41 13.07 8.89 -1.54
N THR A 42 11.98 9.62 -1.33
CA THR A 42 11.16 9.48 -0.12
C THR A 42 10.01 8.51 -0.38
N LEU A 43 9.47 7.89 0.67
CA LEU A 43 8.29 7.04 0.54
C LEU A 43 7.08 7.82 -0.02
N ASN A 44 6.95 9.11 0.29
CA ASN A 44 5.92 9.97 -0.31
C ASN A 44 6.09 10.10 -1.83
N HIS A 45 7.33 10.23 -2.34
CA HIS A 45 7.58 10.27 -3.78
C HIS A 45 7.10 8.98 -4.46
N ILE A 46 7.44 7.83 -3.86
CA ILE A 46 7.07 6.52 -4.37
C ILE A 46 5.55 6.33 -4.41
N ILE A 47 4.86 6.69 -3.33
CA ILE A 47 3.40 6.58 -3.25
C ILE A 47 2.74 7.46 -4.30
N ASN A 48 3.13 8.74 -4.35
CA ASN A 48 2.58 9.71 -5.30
C ASN A 48 2.80 9.28 -6.76
N ASN A 49 4.02 8.84 -7.11
CA ASN A 49 4.33 8.36 -8.45
C ASN A 49 3.51 7.11 -8.81
N ASN A 50 3.34 6.18 -7.86
CA ASN A 50 2.60 4.96 -8.14
C ASN A 50 1.10 5.17 -8.26
N LEU A 51 0.54 6.10 -7.48
CA LEU A 51 -0.84 6.52 -7.55
C LEU A 51 -1.11 7.50 -8.70
N GLY A 52 -0.10 8.16 -9.27
CA GLY A 52 -0.31 9.27 -10.21
C GLY A 52 -0.93 10.50 -9.53
N THR A 53 -0.55 10.74 -8.27
CA THR A 53 -1.02 11.88 -7.46
C THR A 53 0.16 12.79 -7.11
N TYR A 54 -0.10 14.02 -6.67
CA TYR A 54 0.94 14.95 -6.21
C TYR A 54 0.97 15.15 -4.69
N ALA A 55 -0.05 14.66 -3.98
CA ALA A 55 -0.16 14.78 -2.53
C ALA A 55 -1.12 13.73 -1.96
N VAL A 56 -0.89 13.37 -0.70
CA VAL A 56 -1.80 12.58 0.14
C VAL A 56 -2.58 13.51 1.06
N GLN A 57 -3.90 13.34 1.13
CA GLN A 57 -4.79 14.19 1.92
C GLN A 57 -5.58 13.35 2.93
N PHE A 58 -5.37 13.63 4.21
CA PHE A 58 -6.12 13.05 5.31
C PHE A 58 -7.41 13.86 5.58
N PRO A 59 -8.50 13.19 6.05
CA PRO A 59 -9.67 13.87 6.59
C PRO A 59 -9.31 14.60 7.90
N THR A 60 -10.16 15.52 8.35
CA THR A 60 -9.93 16.23 9.61
C THR A 60 -10.38 15.41 10.81
N GLY A 61 -9.68 15.51 11.94
CA GLY A 61 -10.10 14.90 13.20
C GLY A 61 -8.96 14.18 13.91
N SER A 62 -9.06 14.03 15.22
CA SER A 62 -7.90 13.70 16.07
C SER A 62 -7.12 12.44 15.68
N CYS A 63 -7.78 11.34 15.27
CA CYS A 63 -7.03 10.16 14.84
C CYS A 63 -6.61 10.19 13.38
N ALA A 64 -7.28 10.94 12.51
CA ALA A 64 -6.75 11.22 11.17
C ALA A 64 -5.54 12.17 11.24
N ASP A 65 -5.52 13.12 12.17
CA ASP A 65 -4.35 13.97 12.45
C ASP A 65 -3.19 13.12 12.98
N THR A 66 -3.50 12.12 13.83
CA THR A 66 -2.49 11.15 14.31
C THR A 66 -1.98 10.27 13.18
N ALA A 67 -2.87 9.75 12.34
CA ALA A 67 -2.50 8.96 11.16
C ALA A 67 -1.64 9.79 10.19
N ALA A 68 -1.98 11.06 9.97
CA ALA A 68 -1.20 11.98 9.16
C ALA A 68 0.20 12.19 9.72
N GLN A 69 0.34 12.40 11.04
CA GLN A 69 1.65 12.55 11.68
C GLN A 69 2.50 11.28 11.57
N LEU A 70 1.89 10.11 11.77
CA LEU A 70 2.57 8.81 11.59
C LEU A 70 3.00 8.63 10.13
N TYR A 71 2.12 8.97 9.18
CA TYR A 71 2.44 8.93 7.76
C TYR A 71 3.61 9.86 7.45
N ASP A 72 3.57 11.13 7.87
CA ASP A 72 4.63 12.11 7.60
C ASP A 72 5.99 11.67 8.15
N THR A 73 6.00 11.01 9.31
CA THR A 73 7.23 10.47 9.94
C THR A 73 7.89 9.40 9.07
N LEU A 74 7.11 8.62 8.34
CA LEU A 74 7.60 7.57 7.44
C LEU A 74 7.84 8.12 6.03
N ALA A 75 6.88 8.91 5.54
CA ALA A 75 6.77 9.34 4.16
C ALA A 75 7.80 10.40 3.78
N ALA A 76 8.26 11.22 4.73
CA ALA A 76 9.25 12.28 4.47
C ALA A 76 10.71 11.82 4.54
N THR A 77 10.97 10.63 5.08
CA THR A 77 12.35 10.16 5.28
C THR A 77 12.94 9.63 3.98
N PRO A 78 14.21 9.96 3.65
CA PRO A 78 14.91 9.35 2.52
C PRO A 78 15.07 7.84 2.71
N LEU A 79 14.93 7.09 1.63
CA LEU A 79 15.06 5.64 1.62
C LEU A 79 16.48 5.23 1.20
N GLU A 80 17.04 4.22 1.88
CA GLU A 80 18.41 3.74 1.65
C GLU A 80 18.49 2.58 0.64
N VAL A 81 17.42 1.80 0.53
CA VAL A 81 17.30 0.67 -0.39
C VAL A 81 15.87 0.64 -0.90
N THR A 82 15.66 0.67 -2.21
CA THR A 82 14.34 0.47 -2.82
C THR A 82 14.45 -0.65 -3.84
N ALA A 83 13.70 -1.72 -3.60
CA ALA A 83 13.49 -2.78 -4.58
C ALA A 83 12.01 -3.07 -4.59
N GLY A 84 11.43 -3.07 -5.78
CA GLY A 84 9.99 -3.25 -5.91
C GLY A 84 9.55 -3.80 -7.24
N TYR A 85 8.25 -4.02 -7.28
CA TYR A 85 7.53 -4.57 -8.41
C TYR A 85 6.30 -3.69 -8.65
N SER A 86 5.92 -3.53 -9.91
CA SER A 86 4.67 -2.89 -10.30
C SER A 86 4.04 -3.62 -11.48
N THR A 87 2.72 -3.79 -11.47
CA THR A 87 1.97 -4.12 -12.68
C THR A 87 1.69 -2.89 -13.52
N LEU A 88 1.30 -3.12 -14.77
CA LEU A 88 0.72 -2.14 -15.68
C LEU A 88 -0.76 -2.46 -15.91
N GLY A 89 -1.56 -1.44 -16.25
CA GLY A 89 -2.98 -1.59 -16.60
C GLY A 89 -3.94 -0.75 -15.76
N LYS A 90 -5.25 -0.94 -15.96
CA LYS A 90 -6.31 -0.24 -15.22
C LYS A 90 -6.28 -0.56 -13.72
N ASN A 91 -5.95 -1.81 -13.38
CA ASN A 91 -5.74 -2.25 -12.01
C ASN A 91 -4.23 -2.41 -11.79
N LYS A 92 -3.65 -1.56 -10.96
CA LYS A 92 -2.23 -1.54 -10.68
C LYS A 92 -1.97 -2.10 -9.29
N VAL A 93 -0.93 -2.91 -9.16
CA VAL A 93 -0.39 -3.36 -7.87
C VAL A 93 1.09 -3.02 -7.89
N ALA A 94 1.55 -2.28 -6.90
CA ALA A 94 2.96 -2.03 -6.66
C ALA A 94 3.33 -2.45 -5.24
N SER A 95 4.47 -3.11 -5.08
CA SER A 95 5.00 -3.53 -3.78
C SER A 95 6.48 -3.18 -3.73
N ILE A 96 6.89 -2.46 -2.69
CA ILE A 96 8.23 -1.90 -2.58
C ILE A 96 8.73 -2.12 -1.17
N ASN A 97 9.90 -2.76 -1.07
CA ASN A 97 10.62 -2.86 0.19
C ASN A 97 11.52 -1.64 0.33
N PHE A 98 11.56 -1.08 1.53
CA PHE A 98 12.37 0.08 1.85
C PHE A 98 13.17 -0.09 3.14
N GLY A 99 14.35 0.53 3.16
CA GLY A 99 15.17 0.68 4.35
C GLY A 99 15.35 2.14 4.75
N MET A 100 15.40 2.38 6.06
CA MET A 100 15.71 3.65 6.72
C MET A 100 16.73 3.37 7.84
N GLU A 101 17.39 4.40 8.36
CA GLU A 101 18.48 4.31 9.36
C GLU A 101 18.28 3.24 10.45
N ARG A 102 17.05 3.10 10.98
CA ARG A 102 16.71 2.13 12.03
C ARG A 102 15.48 1.28 11.73
N SER A 103 14.98 1.33 10.51
CA SER A 103 13.71 0.71 10.16
C SER A 103 13.77 0.03 8.80
N LEU A 104 13.11 -1.12 8.70
CA LEU A 104 12.88 -1.81 7.43
C LEU A 104 11.38 -1.92 7.25
N GLY A 105 10.91 -1.77 6.02
CA GLY A 105 9.48 -1.83 5.76
C GLY A 105 9.14 -2.21 4.34
N SER A 106 7.85 -2.33 4.11
CA SER A 106 7.26 -2.49 2.80
C SER A 106 6.09 -1.53 2.64
N VAL A 107 5.89 -1.09 1.41
CA VAL A 107 4.69 -0.38 1.00
C VAL A 107 4.03 -1.16 -0.12
N ASP A 108 2.76 -1.46 0.06
CA ASP A 108 1.90 -2.07 -0.95
C ASP A 108 0.87 -1.04 -1.41
N ILE A 109 0.75 -0.87 -2.71
CA ILE A 109 -0.09 0.13 -3.35
C ILE A 109 -0.95 -0.60 -4.36
N VAL A 110 -2.27 -0.45 -4.24
CA VAL A 110 -3.22 -1.00 -5.20
C VAL A 110 -4.08 0.13 -5.73
N THR A 111 -4.22 0.23 -7.05
CA THR A 111 -5.16 1.16 -7.69
C THR A 111 -6.06 0.46 -8.68
N GLY A 112 -7.23 1.04 -8.94
CA GLY A 112 -8.23 0.52 -9.87
C GLY A 112 -9.49 0.05 -9.15
N GLU A 113 -10.17 -0.96 -9.72
CA GLU A 113 -11.38 -1.52 -9.10
C GLU A 113 -11.02 -2.45 -7.95
N LEU A 114 -11.09 -1.91 -6.72
CA LEU A 114 -10.95 -2.68 -5.50
C LEU A 114 -12.25 -3.48 -5.26
N THR A 115 -12.17 -4.80 -5.25
CA THR A 115 -13.34 -5.67 -5.11
C THR A 115 -14.05 -5.44 -3.77
N GLY A 116 -15.31 -5.01 -3.82
CA GLY A 116 -16.14 -4.80 -2.63
C GLY A 116 -15.89 -3.50 -1.88
N LEU A 117 -15.10 -2.58 -2.44
CA LEU A 117 -14.85 -1.25 -1.90
C LEU A 117 -15.33 -0.18 -2.87
N SER A 118 -15.68 0.99 -2.33
CA SER A 118 -16.07 2.16 -3.14
C SER A 118 -14.87 2.98 -3.59
N GLU A 119 -13.75 2.85 -2.90
CA GLU A 119 -12.47 3.48 -3.13
C GLU A 119 -11.73 2.84 -4.32
N ASP A 120 -10.90 3.63 -5.00
CA ASP A 120 -10.12 3.19 -6.17
C ASP A 120 -8.62 3.09 -5.89
N ALA A 121 -8.19 3.39 -4.67
CA ALA A 121 -6.81 3.31 -4.25
C ALA A 121 -6.68 2.82 -2.80
N PHE A 122 -5.66 2.00 -2.59
CA PHE A 122 -5.25 1.43 -1.31
C PHE A 122 -3.74 1.54 -1.15
N VAL A 123 -3.29 1.92 0.04
CA VAL A 123 -1.88 1.99 0.42
C VAL A 123 -1.73 1.32 1.79
N SER A 124 -0.91 0.27 1.85
CA SER A 124 -0.48 -0.35 3.10
C SER A 124 0.98 -0.05 3.33
N ILE A 125 1.35 0.35 4.54
CA ILE A 125 2.72 0.60 4.96
C ILE A 125 2.95 -0.26 6.20
N GLU A 126 3.93 -1.14 6.12
CA GLU A 126 4.41 -1.92 7.25
C GLU A 126 5.87 -1.55 7.50
N THR A 127 6.21 -1.22 8.73
CA THR A 127 7.58 -0.92 9.10
C THR A 127 7.93 -1.52 10.45
N HIS A 128 9.13 -2.07 10.53
CA HIS A 128 9.72 -2.63 11.73
C HIS A 128 10.91 -1.79 12.12
N THR A 129 10.91 -1.30 13.36
CA THR A 129 12.04 -0.57 13.93
C THR A 129 12.57 -1.27 15.17
N THR A 130 13.88 -1.12 15.40
CA THR A 130 14.53 -1.69 16.58
C THR A 130 14.76 -0.61 17.63
N ILE A 131 14.15 -0.80 18.80
CA ILE A 131 14.32 0.10 19.94
C ILE A 131 15.27 -0.55 20.94
N ARG A 132 16.38 0.12 21.24
CA ARG A 132 17.33 -0.31 22.28
C ARG A 132 16.82 0.16 23.65
N MET A 133 16.47 -0.80 24.51
CA MET A 133 16.12 -0.56 25.92
C MET A 133 17.32 -0.85 26.82
N PRO A 134 17.71 0.08 27.71
CA PRO A 134 18.72 -0.21 28.72
C PRO A 134 18.22 -1.25 29.76
N PRO A 135 19.06 -2.19 30.23
CA PRO A 135 20.43 -2.47 29.80
C PRO A 135 20.47 -3.60 28.75
N GLY A 136 20.70 -3.26 27.48
CA GLY A 136 21.08 -4.22 26.44
C GLY A 136 19.96 -5.01 25.76
N VAL A 137 18.68 -4.75 26.06
CA VAL A 137 17.57 -5.45 25.40
C VAL A 137 17.12 -4.66 24.17
N ALA A 138 17.26 -5.23 22.97
CA ALA A 138 16.60 -4.70 21.78
C ALA A 138 15.18 -5.25 21.69
N ARG A 139 14.18 -4.37 21.50
CA ARG A 139 12.81 -4.76 21.16
C ARG A 139 12.53 -4.38 19.72
N LEU A 140 11.97 -5.34 18.97
CA LEU A 140 11.38 -5.06 17.67
C LEU A 140 9.99 -4.46 17.90
N THR A 141 9.73 -3.33 17.26
CA THR A 141 8.41 -2.70 17.27
C THR A 141 7.96 -2.51 15.84
N SER A 142 6.73 -2.90 15.54
CA SER A 142 6.11 -2.66 14.24
C SER A 142 5.17 -1.46 14.27
N LEU A 143 5.06 -0.79 13.13
CA LEU A 143 4.00 0.15 12.82
C LEU A 143 3.41 -0.29 11.49
N ASN A 144 2.09 -0.50 11.49
CA ASN A 144 1.33 -0.83 10.30
C ASN A 144 0.31 0.28 10.04
N MET A 145 0.09 0.62 8.79
CA MET A 145 -0.87 1.64 8.38
C MET A 145 -1.51 1.25 7.06
N ASP A 146 -2.83 1.17 7.05
CA ASP A 146 -3.64 0.91 5.86
C ASP A 146 -4.50 2.11 5.55
N LEU A 147 -4.45 2.60 4.32
CA LEU A 147 -5.13 3.81 3.86
C LEU A 147 -5.93 3.50 2.60
N TYR A 148 -7.20 3.85 2.63
CA TYR A 148 -8.14 3.69 1.52
C TYR A 148 -8.64 5.07 1.09
N GLY A 149 -8.72 5.31 -0.20
CA GLY A 149 -9.13 6.61 -0.70
C GLY A 149 -9.40 6.67 -2.20
N TYR A 150 -9.65 7.90 -2.64
CA TYR A 150 -9.88 8.23 -4.03
C TYR A 150 -8.68 8.92 -4.65
N ASN A 151 -8.34 8.51 -5.86
CA ASN A 151 -7.35 9.17 -6.69
C ASN A 151 -8.01 10.27 -7.56
N LEU A 152 -7.94 11.53 -7.10
CA LEU A 152 -8.47 12.70 -7.80
C LEU A 152 -7.37 13.71 -8.12
N GLY A 153 -6.18 13.23 -8.49
CA GLY A 153 -4.96 14.04 -8.58
C GLY A 153 -4.27 14.26 -7.22
N THR A 154 -5.04 14.23 -6.14
CA THR A 154 -4.57 13.96 -4.77
C THR A 154 -5.11 12.62 -4.31
N PHE A 155 -4.35 11.87 -3.51
CA PHE A 155 -4.85 10.68 -2.84
C PHE A 155 -5.66 11.09 -1.61
N ARG A 156 -6.98 11.17 -1.76
CA ARG A 156 -7.88 11.61 -0.70
C ARG A 156 -8.35 10.42 0.12
N ILE A 157 -7.83 10.31 1.33
CA ILE A 157 -8.13 9.23 2.24
C ILE A 157 -9.55 9.37 2.77
N THR A 158 -10.32 8.30 2.68
CA THR A 158 -11.68 8.20 3.22
C THR A 158 -11.76 7.25 4.39
N ARG A 159 -10.83 6.31 4.51
CA ARG A 159 -10.77 5.34 5.59
C ARG A 159 -9.33 4.93 5.81
N GLY A 160 -9.00 4.57 7.02
CA GLY A 160 -7.72 3.94 7.29
C GLY A 160 -7.67 3.28 8.65
N SER A 161 -6.60 2.54 8.87
CA SER A 161 -6.25 1.96 10.14
C SER A 161 -4.75 2.13 10.38
N PHE A 162 -4.36 2.24 11.62
CA PHE A 162 -2.97 2.17 12.00
C PHE A 162 -2.81 1.39 13.30
N SER A 163 -1.76 0.60 13.37
CA SER A 163 -1.36 -0.18 14.53
C SER A 163 0.04 0.26 14.94
N THR A 164 0.18 0.59 16.21
CA THR A 164 1.45 0.90 16.87
C THR A 164 1.63 -0.06 18.02
N PRO A 165 2.82 -0.15 18.65
CA PRO A 165 3.04 -1.03 19.80
C PRO A 165 2.17 -0.74 21.04
N SER A 166 1.33 0.31 21.01
CA SER A 166 0.51 0.72 22.15
C SER A 166 -0.94 0.98 21.79
N LEU A 167 -1.29 1.02 20.51
CA LEU A 167 -2.59 1.51 20.06
C LEU A 167 -2.91 0.97 18.67
N ASP A 168 -4.10 0.39 18.55
CA ASP A 168 -4.76 0.15 17.27
C ASP A 168 -5.84 1.21 17.08
N CYS A 169 -5.90 1.82 15.91
CA CYS A 169 -6.95 2.75 15.56
C CYS A 169 -7.48 2.45 14.17
N GLU A 170 -8.78 2.62 14.01
CA GLU A 170 -9.48 2.62 12.73
C GLU A 170 -10.26 3.91 12.59
N PHE A 171 -10.35 4.42 11.37
CA PHE A 171 -11.15 5.59 11.07
C PHE A 171 -11.88 5.50 9.74
N VAL A 172 -13.07 6.08 9.72
CA VAL A 172 -13.88 6.26 8.51
C VAL A 172 -14.33 7.70 8.44
N THR A 173 -14.27 8.27 7.25
CA THR A 173 -14.66 9.66 6.99
C THR A 173 -16.17 9.75 6.87
N ASN A 174 -16.76 10.64 7.67
CA ASN A 174 -18.15 11.04 7.57
C ASN A 174 -18.21 12.57 7.43
N ALA A 175 -18.75 13.05 6.32
CA ALA A 175 -18.86 14.48 6.01
C ALA A 175 -17.53 15.27 6.14
N GLY A 176 -16.41 14.63 5.80
CA GLY A 176 -15.07 15.24 5.86
C GLY A 176 -14.34 15.10 7.20
N ASN A 177 -15.03 14.63 8.25
CA ASN A 177 -14.44 14.34 9.55
C ASN A 177 -14.19 12.84 9.74
N ALA A 178 -13.07 12.50 10.35
CA ALA A 178 -12.74 11.12 10.73
C ALA A 178 -13.48 10.72 12.01
N LEU A 179 -14.34 9.71 11.90
CA LEU A 179 -14.90 8.99 13.04
C LEU A 179 -13.91 7.89 13.43
N CYS A 180 -13.49 7.88 14.70
CA CYS A 180 -12.39 7.04 15.16
C CYS A 180 -12.85 6.00 16.17
N GLU A 181 -12.33 4.79 16.03
CA GLU A 181 -12.37 3.74 17.04
C GLU A 181 -10.92 3.33 17.34
N CYS A 182 -10.48 3.53 18.58
CA CYS A 182 -9.12 3.21 19.00
C CYS A 182 -9.11 2.30 20.22
N ARG A 183 -8.20 1.34 20.25
CA ARG A 183 -8.02 0.35 21.31
C ARG A 183 -6.57 0.37 21.76
N ALA A 184 -6.34 0.85 22.98
CA ALA A 184 -5.01 0.83 23.58
C ALA A 184 -4.66 -0.62 23.95
N HIS A 185 -3.43 -1.02 23.65
CA HIS A 185 -2.91 -2.30 24.10
C HIS A 185 -2.66 -2.21 25.61
N PRO A 186 -3.01 -3.25 26.39
CA PRO A 186 -2.61 -3.29 27.79
C PRO A 186 -1.08 -3.24 27.86
N PRO A 187 -0.49 -2.49 28.80
CA PRO A 187 0.95 -2.50 28.97
C PRO A 187 1.37 -3.94 29.30
N GLU A 188 2.11 -4.58 28.40
CA GLU A 188 2.71 -5.87 28.69
C GLU A 188 3.60 -5.70 29.93
N ARG A 189 3.19 -6.31 31.05
CA ARG A 189 4.09 -6.47 32.18
C ARG A 189 5.27 -7.31 31.68
N SER A 190 6.40 -6.65 31.46
CA SER A 190 7.69 -7.28 31.27
C SER A 190 7.92 -8.28 32.41
N THR A 191 7.64 -9.56 32.17
CA THR A 191 8.29 -10.62 32.92
C THR A 191 9.71 -10.66 32.38
N VAL A 192 10.63 -10.10 33.16
CA VAL A 192 12.07 -10.17 32.90
C VAL A 192 12.47 -11.64 32.91
N ASN A 193 12.35 -12.31 31.77
CA ASN A 193 13.05 -13.56 31.52
C ASN A 193 14.40 -13.15 30.96
N SER A 194 15.40 -13.19 31.84
CA SER A 194 16.80 -12.98 31.51
C SER A 194 17.23 -13.91 30.38
N TRP A 195 17.41 -13.36 29.18
CA TRP A 195 18.21 -14.03 28.17
C TRP A 195 19.67 -13.67 28.45
N THR A 196 20.42 -14.63 28.98
CA THR A 196 21.88 -14.57 28.99
C THR A 196 22.37 -14.80 27.57
N GLU A 197 23.01 -13.79 26.98
CA GLU A 197 23.78 -13.93 25.74
C GLU A 197 24.83 -15.05 25.90
N ALA A 198 24.97 -15.87 24.87
CA ALA A 198 26.01 -16.89 24.72
C ALA A 198 27.27 -16.27 24.10
#